data_AF-A0ABD3Q9G6-F1
#
_entry.id   AF-A0ABD3Q9G6-F1
#
_cell.length_a   1.000
_cell.length_b   1.000
_cell.length_c   1.000
_cell.angle_alpha   90.00
_cell.angle_beta   90.00
_cell.angle_gamma   90.00
#
_symmetry.space_group_name_H-M   'P 1'
#
loop_
_entity.id
_entity.type
_entity.pdbx_description
1 polymer ?
#
loop_
_entity_poly.entity_id
_entity_poly.type
_entity_poly.pdbx_seq_one_letter_code
_entity_poly.pdbx_strand_id
1 'polypeptide(L)'
;MILTRALRSLVIVSYPWYILSPSKLSSSPTSTTYLRAMSSDTNDKSAQYSYIPTSTNFPPRYTGPSESQLTPEQKSIRQSILASRPTTGMSGPFGPWLAHPSIAEPSQQLGRAVRYGTSLSKRESELIILLTGAKYRSETEFDLHAREANWAGVEWDVIRSIPWKRLSSCDGSDEGREFGLENVKEFMVPVLEKEHDNMRVEASDTSQSLPDKEREVAIVLFAAELLDTSVVSDETYERTKAVLGGDDAVLVEITAILGYYAYVSYTLNVFRIPSGMSPVK
;
A
#
# COMPACT_ATOMS: atom_id res chain seq x y z
N MET A 1 36.25 56.47 28.86
CA MET A 1 34.98 56.57 28.09
C MET A 1 34.83 55.28 27.28
N ILE A 2 33.63 54.72 27.36
CA ILE A 2 33.23 53.32 27.09
C ILE A 2 33.50 52.84 25.66
N LEU A 3 34.03 51.62 25.53
CA LEU A 3 33.97 50.76 24.34
C LEU A 3 32.57 50.12 24.23
N THR A 4 31.96 50.12 23.05
CA THR A 4 30.88 49.17 22.71
C THR A 4 31.07 48.64 21.29
N ARG A 5 31.58 47.40 21.18
CA ARG A 5 31.46 46.53 20.01
C ARG A 5 30.18 45.71 20.17
N ALA A 6 29.30 45.76 19.18
CA ALA A 6 28.09 44.95 19.12
C ALA A 6 28.45 43.48 18.84
N LEU A 7 28.13 42.59 19.78
CA LEU A 7 28.11 41.14 19.59
C LEU A 7 26.71 40.75 19.08
N ARG A 8 26.65 40.14 17.89
CA ARG A 8 25.45 39.46 17.40
C ARG A 8 25.37 38.09 18.08
N SER A 9 24.35 37.90 18.92
CA SER A 9 24.00 36.61 19.50
C SER A 9 23.37 35.70 18.44
N LEU A 10 24.03 34.58 18.16
CA LEU A 10 23.48 33.47 17.38
C LEU A 10 22.57 32.65 18.30
N VAL A 11 21.25 32.68 18.08
CA VAL A 11 20.31 31.82 18.80
C VAL A 11 20.31 30.46 18.11
N ILE A 12 20.97 29.47 18.72
CA ILE A 12 20.82 28.07 18.37
C ILE A 12 19.56 27.58 19.11
N VAL A 13 18.48 27.37 18.36
CA VAL A 13 17.27 26.72 18.88
C VAL A 13 17.52 25.21 18.85
N SER A 14 17.92 24.66 20.01
CA SER A 14 18.05 23.22 20.22
C SER A 14 16.69 22.66 20.63
N TYR A 15 16.06 21.83 19.81
CA TYR A 15 14.87 21.07 20.21
C TYR A 15 15.29 19.84 21.05
N PRO A 16 14.81 19.68 22.29
CA PRO A 16 15.04 18.47 23.05
C PRO A 16 14.17 17.33 22.52
N TRP A 17 14.82 16.24 22.11
CA TRP A 17 14.20 14.97 21.79
C TRP A 17 13.52 14.41 23.04
N TYR A 18 12.19 14.31 23.04
CA TYR A 18 11.47 13.53 24.03
C TYR A 18 11.66 12.04 23.71
N ILE A 19 12.41 11.36 24.57
CA ILE A 19 12.47 9.90 24.64
C ILE A 19 11.13 9.43 25.23
N LEU A 20 10.24 8.92 24.38
CA LEU A 20 9.07 8.18 24.84
C LEU A 20 9.53 6.80 25.34
N SER A 21 9.27 6.53 26.62
CA SER A 21 9.52 5.25 27.28
C SER A 21 8.66 4.13 26.67
N PRO A 22 9.21 2.93 26.39
CA PRO A 22 8.44 1.82 25.83
C PRO A 22 7.72 1.08 26.96
N SER A 23 6.50 1.50 27.31
CA SER A 23 5.64 0.68 28.17
C SER A 23 4.15 0.97 27.91
N LYS A 24 3.61 0.20 26.95
CA LYS A 24 2.25 -0.40 26.90
C LYS A 24 1.89 -0.70 25.44
N LEU A 25 2.62 -1.65 24.83
CA LEU A 25 2.08 -2.40 23.70
C LEU A 25 1.06 -3.37 24.29
N SER A 26 -0.22 -3.02 24.15
CA SER A 26 -1.32 -3.96 24.29
C SER A 26 -1.08 -5.10 23.32
N SER A 27 -0.95 -6.32 23.82
CA SER A 27 -0.77 -7.53 23.03
C SER A 27 -1.96 -7.71 22.08
N SER A 28 -1.76 -7.44 20.79
CA SER A 28 -2.67 -7.92 19.76
C SER A 28 -2.60 -9.45 19.70
N PRO A 29 -3.72 -10.15 19.47
CA PRO A 29 -3.73 -11.59 19.43
C PRO A 29 -2.84 -12.08 18.28
N THR A 30 -1.92 -12.98 18.62
CA THR A 30 -0.95 -13.61 17.72
C THR A 30 -1.63 -14.28 16.53
N SER A 31 -1.01 -14.12 15.35
CA SER A 31 -1.38 -14.58 14.01
C SER A 31 -1.78 -16.07 13.83
N THR A 32 -1.75 -16.88 14.88
CA THR A 32 -2.03 -18.33 14.82
C THR A 32 -3.53 -18.65 14.87
N THR A 33 -4.36 -17.76 15.41
CA THR A 33 -5.82 -18.01 15.52
C THR A 33 -6.54 -17.85 14.18
N TYR A 34 -6.01 -17.04 13.26
CA TYR A 34 -6.60 -16.83 11.92
C TYR A 34 -6.51 -18.04 10.99
N LEU A 35 -5.46 -18.87 11.13
CA LEU A 35 -5.23 -20.00 10.22
C LEU A 35 -6.17 -21.20 10.46
N ARG A 36 -6.89 -21.24 11.60
CA ARG A 36 -7.70 -22.43 11.97
C ARG A 36 -9.18 -22.31 11.63
N ALA A 37 -9.69 -21.10 11.38
CA ALA A 37 -11.12 -20.88 11.12
C ALA A 37 -11.54 -21.04 9.65
N MET A 38 -10.58 -21.18 8.72
CA MET A 38 -10.83 -21.23 7.26
C MET A 38 -10.86 -22.65 6.67
N SER A 39 -10.98 -23.69 7.50
CA SER A 39 -10.84 -25.09 7.06
C SER A 39 -12.15 -25.89 6.96
N SER A 40 -13.34 -25.28 7.08
CA SER A 40 -14.58 -26.07 7.08
C SER A 40 -15.73 -25.60 6.18
N ASP A 41 -15.62 -24.50 5.44
CA ASP A 41 -16.69 -24.10 4.50
C ASP A 41 -16.30 -24.42 3.06
N THR A 42 -16.88 -25.53 2.56
CA THR A 42 -16.66 -26.09 1.23
C THR A 42 -17.45 -25.37 0.12
N ASN A 43 -17.32 -24.04 0.06
CA ASN A 43 -17.81 -23.27 -1.09
C ASN A 43 -16.77 -22.23 -1.53
N ASP A 44 -15.56 -22.73 -1.81
CA ASP A 44 -14.43 -21.93 -2.22
C ASP A 44 -14.58 -21.42 -3.66
N LYS A 45 -15.19 -20.24 -3.83
CA LYS A 45 -15.22 -19.51 -5.11
C LYS A 45 -13.82 -19.06 -5.58
N SER A 46 -12.76 -19.18 -4.77
CA SER A 46 -11.41 -18.79 -5.19
C SER A 46 -10.85 -19.71 -6.29
N ALA A 47 -11.31 -20.97 -6.35
CA ALA A 47 -10.91 -21.94 -7.37
C ALA A 47 -11.40 -21.64 -8.80
N GLN A 48 -12.22 -20.60 -8.99
CA GLN A 48 -12.70 -20.18 -10.32
C GLN A 48 -11.77 -19.15 -10.99
N TYR A 49 -10.80 -18.60 -10.26
CA TYR A 49 -10.12 -17.39 -10.66
C TYR A 49 -8.60 -17.57 -10.71
N SER A 50 -8.07 -17.71 -11.92
CA SER A 50 -6.62 -17.66 -12.11
C SER A 50 -6.12 -16.21 -12.11
N TYR A 51 -5.11 -15.93 -11.27
CA TYR A 51 -4.34 -14.70 -11.34
C TYR A 51 -2.92 -15.04 -11.80
N ILE A 52 -2.54 -14.49 -12.95
CA ILE A 52 -1.21 -14.66 -13.53
C ILE A 52 -0.43 -13.37 -13.27
N PRO A 53 0.60 -13.40 -12.40
CA PRO A 53 1.49 -12.26 -12.18
C PRO A 53 2.11 -11.82 -13.50
N THR A 54 2.17 -10.51 -13.74
CA THR A 54 2.71 -9.94 -14.98
C THR A 54 4.13 -9.39 -14.81
N SER A 55 4.55 -9.13 -13.57
CA SER A 55 5.88 -8.63 -13.20
C SER A 55 7.08 -9.47 -13.66
N THR A 56 6.86 -10.68 -14.15
CA THR A 56 7.89 -11.54 -14.75
C THR A 56 8.01 -11.40 -16.27
N ASN A 57 7.19 -10.57 -16.91
CA ASN A 57 7.16 -10.37 -18.36
C ASN A 57 8.35 -9.57 -18.89
N PHE A 58 9.22 -9.06 -18.00
CA PHE A 58 10.41 -8.33 -18.37
C PHE A 58 11.63 -8.78 -17.54
N PRO A 59 12.84 -8.75 -18.12
CA PRO A 59 14.04 -9.18 -17.42
C PRO A 59 14.38 -8.22 -16.26
N PRO A 60 14.76 -8.74 -15.08
CA PRO A 60 15.19 -7.91 -13.96
C PRO A 60 16.42 -7.08 -14.30
N ARG A 61 16.49 -5.83 -13.82
CA ARG A 61 17.65 -4.93 -14.04
C ARG A 61 18.56 -4.85 -12.82
N TYR A 62 17.98 -4.88 -11.63
CA TYR A 62 18.77 -4.72 -10.41
C TYR A 62 19.48 -6.01 -10.05
N THR A 63 20.80 -5.94 -10.01
CA THR A 63 21.68 -7.07 -9.65
C THR A 63 22.20 -6.97 -8.22
N GLY A 64 22.27 -5.76 -7.64
CA GLY A 64 22.62 -5.49 -6.24
C GLY A 64 23.93 -6.12 -5.73
N PRO A 65 24.38 -5.80 -4.51
CA PRO A 65 25.40 -6.59 -3.84
C PRO A 65 24.82 -7.95 -3.44
N SER A 66 25.57 -9.04 -3.67
CA SER A 66 25.22 -10.35 -3.08
C SER A 66 25.36 -10.30 -1.55
N GLU A 67 24.74 -11.25 -0.85
CA GLU A 67 24.75 -11.26 0.63
C GLU A 67 26.17 -11.25 1.23
N SER A 68 27.13 -11.90 0.57
CA SER A 68 28.54 -11.92 0.99
C SER A 68 29.22 -10.56 0.83
N GLN A 69 28.73 -9.71 -0.07
CA GLN A 69 29.27 -8.39 -0.38
C GLN A 69 28.63 -7.25 0.44
N LEU A 70 27.63 -7.56 1.27
CA LEU A 70 26.99 -6.55 2.11
C LEU A 70 27.95 -6.01 3.17
N THR A 71 27.97 -4.68 3.30
CA THR A 71 28.62 -4.00 4.43
C THR A 71 27.94 -4.37 5.75
N PRO A 72 28.59 -4.18 6.91
CA PRO A 72 27.99 -4.43 8.22
C PRO A 72 26.65 -3.69 8.43
N GLU A 73 26.57 -2.44 7.97
CA GLU A 73 25.34 -1.62 8.05
C GLU A 73 24.21 -2.21 7.21
N GLN A 74 24.49 -2.58 5.95
CA GLN A 74 23.50 -3.24 5.09
C GLN A 74 23.05 -4.59 5.66
N LYS A 75 23.94 -5.37 6.28
CA LYS A 75 23.57 -6.62 6.94
C LYS A 75 22.59 -6.36 8.09
N SER A 76 22.83 -5.32 8.90
CA SER A 76 21.94 -4.95 10.00
C SER A 76 20.55 -4.53 9.50
N ILE A 77 20.48 -3.66 8.49
CA ILE A 77 19.21 -3.21 7.88
C ILE A 77 18.47 -4.40 7.26
N ARG A 78 19.16 -5.28 6.53
CA ARG A 78 18.57 -6.50 5.96
C ARG A 78 17.92 -7.36 7.04
N GLN A 79 18.62 -7.59 8.15
CA GLN A 79 18.08 -8.38 9.27
C GLN A 79 16.85 -7.71 9.89
N SER A 80 16.86 -6.38 10.06
CA SER A 80 15.70 -5.61 10.54
C SER A 80 14.48 -5.78 9.62
N ILE A 81 14.69 -5.69 8.29
CA ILE A 81 13.63 -5.89 7.29
C ILE A 81 13.05 -7.31 7.40
N LEU A 82 13.91 -8.34 7.38
CA LEU A 82 13.49 -9.75 7.47
C LEU A 82 12.72 -10.04 8.77
N ALA A 83 13.16 -9.48 9.90
CA ALA A 83 12.47 -9.64 11.19
C ALA A 83 11.07 -9.02 11.18
N SER A 84 10.88 -7.89 10.48
CA SER A 84 9.57 -7.24 10.34
C SER A 84 8.69 -7.81 9.22
N ARG A 85 9.23 -8.66 8.35
CA ARG A 85 8.54 -9.21 7.16
C ARG A 85 8.78 -10.73 7.03
N PRO A 86 8.25 -11.56 7.94
CA PRO A 86 8.53 -12.99 7.96
C PRO A 86 8.03 -13.74 6.71
N THR A 87 6.94 -13.28 6.11
CA THR A 87 6.32 -13.93 4.94
C THR A 87 6.91 -13.45 3.61
N THR A 88 7.14 -12.14 3.48
CA THR A 88 7.52 -11.50 2.21
C THR A 88 9.00 -11.16 2.12
N GLY A 89 9.75 -11.28 3.22
CA GLY A 89 11.21 -11.18 3.27
C GLY A 89 11.74 -9.90 2.62
N MET A 90 12.56 -10.08 1.57
CA MET A 90 13.17 -8.99 0.80
C MET A 90 12.42 -8.68 -0.51
N SER A 91 11.30 -9.34 -0.80
CA SER A 91 10.49 -9.06 -2.00
C SER A 91 10.00 -7.62 -2.00
N GLY A 92 10.00 -6.99 -3.17
CA GLY A 92 9.67 -5.57 -3.35
C GLY A 92 10.90 -4.66 -3.37
N PRO A 93 10.80 -3.41 -2.88
CA PRO A 93 11.81 -2.37 -3.14
C PRO A 93 13.07 -2.47 -2.28
N PHE A 94 13.10 -3.40 -1.33
CA PHE A 94 14.12 -3.49 -0.29
C PHE A 94 15.51 -3.79 -0.83
N GLY A 95 15.62 -4.62 -1.87
CA GLY A 95 16.90 -4.89 -2.53
C GLY A 95 17.54 -3.59 -3.04
N PRO A 96 16.88 -2.84 -3.94
CA PRO A 96 17.35 -1.54 -4.40
C PRO A 96 17.64 -0.53 -3.30
N TRP A 97 16.75 -0.37 -2.33
CA TRP A 97 16.99 0.59 -1.24
C TRP A 97 18.20 0.21 -0.41
N LEU A 98 18.42 -1.08 -0.15
CA LEU A 98 19.57 -1.57 0.62
C LEU A 98 20.92 -1.22 -0.02
N ALA A 99 20.97 -0.92 -1.32
CA ALA A 99 22.18 -0.38 -1.94
C ALA A 99 22.64 0.94 -1.29
N HIS A 100 21.72 1.66 -0.64
CA HIS A 100 21.98 2.93 0.03
C HIS A 100 21.36 2.95 1.44
N PRO A 101 22.11 2.58 2.50
CA PRO A 101 21.61 2.47 3.87
C PRO A 101 20.81 3.66 4.40
N SER A 102 21.27 4.88 4.10
CA SER A 102 20.58 6.12 4.53
C SER A 102 19.25 6.36 3.82
N ILE A 103 18.94 5.61 2.77
CA ILE A 103 17.62 5.57 2.12
C ILE A 103 16.83 4.38 2.64
N ALA A 104 17.45 3.20 2.76
CA ALA A 104 16.79 1.96 3.15
C ALA A 104 16.06 2.05 4.49
N GLU A 105 16.73 2.56 5.52
CA GLU A 105 16.17 2.57 6.87
C GLU A 105 14.98 3.54 6.98
N PRO A 106 15.06 4.82 6.56
CA PRO A 106 13.89 5.72 6.55
C PRO A 106 12.74 5.22 5.67
N SER A 107 13.04 4.65 4.50
CA SER A 107 12.01 4.09 3.61
C SER A 107 11.26 2.93 4.27
N GLN A 108 11.98 2.02 4.96
CA GLN A 108 11.33 0.93 5.70
C GLN A 108 10.53 1.45 6.90
N GLN A 109 10.99 2.49 7.60
CA GLN A 109 10.27 3.08 8.72
C GLN A 109 8.94 3.71 8.27
N LEU A 110 8.96 4.51 7.21
CA LEU A 110 7.73 5.05 6.62
C LEU A 110 6.80 3.92 6.14
N GLY A 111 7.35 2.91 5.48
CA GLY A 111 6.60 1.74 5.04
C GLY A 111 5.95 0.95 6.16
N ARG A 112 6.56 0.92 7.36
CA ARG A 112 5.94 0.32 8.55
C ARG A 112 4.83 1.19 9.10
N ALA A 113 5.03 2.51 9.16
CA ALA A 113 4.04 3.45 9.64
C ALA A 113 2.75 3.38 8.80
N VAL A 114 2.87 3.41 7.47
CA VAL A 114 1.69 3.41 6.58
C VAL A 114 0.98 2.05 6.46
N ARG A 115 1.64 0.94 6.82
CA ARG A 115 1.03 -0.41 6.80
C ARG A 115 0.41 -0.84 8.13
N TYR A 116 0.93 -0.35 9.25
CA TYR A 116 0.60 -0.86 10.58
C TYR A 116 0.26 0.23 11.61
N GLY A 117 0.51 1.49 11.29
CA GLY A 117 0.28 2.64 12.18
C GLY A 117 -0.93 3.49 11.82
N THR A 118 -1.70 3.09 10.80
CA THR A 118 -2.88 3.81 10.33
C THR A 118 -4.16 3.27 10.97
N SER A 119 -5.21 4.08 10.97
CA SER A 119 -6.57 3.69 11.35
C SER A 119 -7.30 2.90 10.26
N LEU A 120 -6.86 2.99 9.01
CA LEU A 120 -7.40 2.25 7.89
C LEU A 120 -7.31 0.73 8.11
N SER A 121 -8.39 0.03 7.79
CA SER A 121 -8.42 -1.42 7.68
C SER A 121 -7.46 -1.91 6.58
N LYS A 122 -7.08 -3.18 6.66
CA LYS A 122 -6.26 -3.80 5.62
C LYS A 122 -6.92 -3.68 4.25
N ARG A 123 -8.23 -3.95 4.16
CA ARG A 123 -9.01 -3.86 2.93
C ARG A 123 -8.92 -2.46 2.29
N GLU A 124 -9.16 -1.41 3.08
CA GLU A 124 -9.06 -0.01 2.61
C GLU A 124 -7.65 0.34 2.15
N SER A 125 -6.63 -0.04 2.92
CA SER A 125 -5.23 0.23 2.53
C SER A 125 -4.85 -0.48 1.23
N GLU A 126 -5.31 -1.71 1.02
CA GLU A 126 -5.01 -2.49 -0.18
C GLU A 126 -5.70 -1.91 -1.43
N LEU A 127 -6.92 -1.37 -1.31
CA LEU A 127 -7.57 -0.65 -2.42
C LEU A 127 -6.74 0.57 -2.86
N ILE A 128 -6.23 1.36 -1.92
CA ILE A 128 -5.36 2.52 -2.22
C ILE A 128 -4.07 2.07 -2.91
N ILE A 129 -3.46 0.99 -2.43
CA ILE A 129 -2.20 0.45 -2.98
C ILE A 129 -2.40 -0.07 -4.41
N LEU A 130 -3.48 -0.81 -4.66
CA LEU A 130 -3.81 -1.31 -5.99
C LEU A 130 -4.06 -0.17 -6.99
N LEU A 131 -4.82 0.87 -6.60
CA LEU A 131 -5.00 2.07 -7.43
C LEU A 131 -3.65 2.75 -7.75
N THR A 132 -2.75 2.80 -6.77
CA THR A 132 -1.41 3.37 -6.96
C THR A 132 -0.58 2.55 -7.94
N GLY A 133 -0.51 1.24 -7.75
CA GLY A 133 0.17 0.32 -8.66
C GLY A 133 -0.38 0.40 -10.09
N ALA A 134 -1.71 0.52 -10.22
CA ALA A 134 -2.40 0.75 -11.47
C ALA A 134 -1.98 2.06 -12.15
N LYS A 135 -2.05 3.21 -11.46
CA LYS A 135 -1.66 4.53 -11.98
C LYS A 135 -0.22 4.53 -12.49
N TYR A 136 0.71 3.99 -11.71
CA TYR A 136 2.13 3.97 -12.06
C TYR A 136 2.54 2.78 -12.91
N ARG A 137 1.58 1.96 -13.35
CA ARG A 137 1.80 0.77 -14.18
C ARG A 137 2.82 -0.18 -13.55
N SER A 138 2.84 -0.26 -12.22
CA SER A 138 3.77 -1.09 -11.48
C SER A 138 3.20 -2.50 -11.31
N GLU A 139 3.50 -3.36 -12.27
CA GLU A 139 3.02 -4.75 -12.26
C GLU A 139 3.44 -5.51 -11.02
N THR A 140 4.67 -5.30 -10.56
CA THR A 140 5.17 -5.95 -9.34
C THR A 140 4.39 -5.53 -8.11
N GLU A 141 4.10 -4.24 -7.99
CA GLU A 141 3.34 -3.71 -6.87
C GLU A 141 1.90 -4.24 -6.90
N PHE A 142 1.26 -4.12 -8.06
CA PHE A 142 -0.11 -4.59 -8.26
C PHE A 142 -0.22 -6.09 -8.02
N ASP A 143 0.70 -6.90 -8.56
CA ASP A 143 0.75 -8.34 -8.35
C ASP A 143 0.81 -8.66 -6.86
N LEU A 144 1.81 -8.14 -6.14
CA LEU A 144 2.02 -8.43 -4.73
C LEU A 144 0.79 -8.09 -3.88
N HIS A 145 0.12 -6.97 -4.20
CA HIS A 145 -1.00 -6.46 -3.43
C HIS A 145 -2.36 -7.00 -3.86
N ALA A 146 -2.52 -7.55 -5.08
CA ALA A 146 -3.78 -8.16 -5.51
C ALA A 146 -4.16 -9.35 -4.62
N ARG A 147 -3.18 -10.18 -4.25
CA ARG A 147 -3.41 -11.30 -3.34
C ARG A 147 -3.70 -10.85 -1.91
N GLU A 148 -2.99 -9.83 -1.42
CA GLU A 148 -3.18 -9.30 -0.08
C GLU A 148 -4.56 -8.61 0.05
N ALA A 149 -4.98 -7.89 -0.98
CA ALA A 149 -6.34 -7.33 -1.10
C ALA A 149 -7.39 -8.43 -1.03
N ASN A 150 -7.21 -9.52 -1.78
CA ASN A 150 -8.15 -10.62 -1.76
C ASN A 150 -8.22 -11.32 -0.39
N TRP A 151 -7.09 -11.54 0.26
CA TRP A 151 -7.06 -12.04 1.65
C TRP A 151 -7.68 -11.08 2.66
N ALA A 152 -7.64 -9.77 2.38
CA ALA A 152 -8.33 -8.75 3.16
C ALA A 152 -9.83 -8.64 2.83
N GLY A 153 -10.32 -9.47 1.91
CA GLY A 153 -11.73 -9.61 1.56
C GLY A 153 -12.14 -8.94 0.25
N VAL A 154 -11.25 -8.27 -0.49
CA VAL A 154 -11.58 -7.64 -1.79
C VAL A 154 -11.84 -8.71 -2.84
N GLU A 155 -13.06 -8.74 -3.38
CA GLU A 155 -13.40 -9.67 -4.44
C GLU A 155 -12.57 -9.44 -5.71
N TRP A 156 -12.26 -10.53 -6.40
CA TRP A 156 -11.46 -10.48 -7.63
C TRP A 156 -12.10 -9.64 -8.73
N ASP A 157 -13.44 -9.56 -8.77
CA ASP A 157 -14.15 -8.74 -9.75
C ASP A 157 -13.86 -7.24 -9.52
N VAL A 158 -13.75 -6.79 -8.26
CA VAL A 158 -13.31 -5.42 -7.95
C VAL A 158 -11.85 -5.22 -8.36
N ILE A 159 -10.94 -6.13 -8.00
CA ILE A 159 -9.51 -6.02 -8.36
C ILE A 159 -9.33 -5.92 -9.88
N ARG A 160 -10.07 -6.72 -10.67
CA ARG A 160 -10.01 -6.71 -12.14
C ARG A 160 -10.65 -5.50 -12.78
N SER A 161 -11.60 -4.86 -12.10
CA SER A 161 -12.27 -3.66 -12.59
C SER A 161 -11.39 -2.40 -12.54
N ILE A 162 -10.28 -2.45 -11.81
CA ILE A 162 -9.34 -1.33 -11.70
C ILE A 162 -8.77 -0.98 -13.08
N PRO A 163 -8.96 0.27 -13.57
CA PRO A 163 -8.49 0.67 -14.88
C PRO A 163 -6.98 0.89 -14.87
N TRP A 164 -6.25 0.15 -15.69
CA TRP A 164 -4.83 0.42 -15.96
C TRP A 164 -4.34 -0.25 -17.24
N LYS A 165 -3.28 0.35 -17.81
CA LYS A 165 -2.50 -0.24 -18.89
C LYS A 165 -1.24 -0.86 -18.32
N ARG A 166 -1.08 -2.17 -18.48
CA ARG A 166 0.11 -2.90 -18.04
C ARG A 166 1.37 -2.43 -18.79
N LEU A 167 2.56 -2.75 -18.29
CA LEU A 167 3.82 -2.53 -19.02
C LEU A 167 4.06 -3.65 -20.04
N SER A 168 3.63 -4.88 -19.74
CA SER A 168 3.73 -6.04 -20.60
C SER A 168 2.95 -5.90 -21.90
N SER A 169 2.01 -4.95 -21.95
CA SER A 169 1.18 -4.64 -23.10
C SER A 169 1.78 -3.65 -24.10
N CYS A 170 3.05 -3.29 -23.94
CA CYS A 170 3.73 -2.40 -24.88
C CYS A 170 3.91 -3.01 -26.30
N ASP A 171 3.55 -4.27 -26.52
CA ASP A 171 3.43 -4.87 -27.86
C ASP A 171 2.08 -4.62 -28.55
N GLY A 172 1.15 -3.91 -27.87
CA GLY A 172 -0.16 -3.53 -28.40
C GLY A 172 -1.24 -4.62 -28.29
N SER A 173 -0.98 -5.71 -27.57
CA SER A 173 -1.91 -6.85 -27.46
C SER A 173 -2.97 -6.77 -26.36
N ASP A 174 -2.94 -5.73 -25.51
CA ASP A 174 -3.76 -5.67 -24.28
C ASP A 174 -4.91 -4.67 -24.38
N GLU A 175 -6.08 -5.08 -23.90
CA GLU A 175 -7.33 -4.32 -23.85
C GLU A 175 -7.43 -3.43 -22.59
N GLY A 176 -6.32 -3.24 -21.87
CA GLY A 176 -6.27 -2.45 -20.63
C GLY A 176 -6.71 -1.00 -20.80
N ARG A 177 -7.47 -0.48 -19.82
CA ARG A 177 -8.00 0.89 -19.81
C ARG A 177 -6.96 1.85 -19.23
N GLU A 178 -6.90 3.09 -19.71
CA GLU A 178 -6.05 4.09 -19.07
C GLU A 178 -6.52 4.34 -17.63
N PHE A 179 -5.60 4.46 -16.67
CA PHE A 179 -5.99 4.89 -15.33
C PHE A 179 -6.47 6.35 -15.38
N GLY A 180 -7.60 6.63 -14.74
CA GLY A 180 -8.11 7.98 -14.55
C GLY A 180 -9.34 7.98 -13.65
N LEU A 181 -9.64 9.11 -13.00
CA LEU A 181 -10.75 9.22 -12.04
C LEU A 181 -12.07 8.80 -12.67
N GLU A 182 -12.35 9.25 -13.89
CA GLU A 182 -13.60 8.94 -14.57
C GLU A 182 -13.71 7.44 -14.91
N ASN A 183 -12.60 6.79 -15.30
CA ASN A 183 -12.61 5.35 -15.51
C ASN A 183 -12.77 4.57 -14.20
N VAL A 184 -12.23 5.06 -13.08
CA VAL A 184 -12.46 4.44 -11.76
C VAL A 184 -13.95 4.54 -11.39
N LYS A 185 -14.57 5.71 -11.57
CA LYS A 185 -16.01 5.91 -11.35
C LYS A 185 -16.86 5.02 -12.25
N GLU A 186 -16.49 4.87 -13.52
CA GLU A 186 -17.27 4.11 -14.50
C GLU A 186 -17.15 2.60 -14.30
N PHE A 187 -15.93 2.09 -14.08
CA PHE A 187 -15.66 0.66 -14.13
C PHE A 187 -15.51 -0.01 -12.76
N MET A 188 -14.92 0.68 -11.78
CA MET A 188 -14.60 0.08 -10.48
C MET A 188 -15.69 0.33 -9.43
N VAL A 189 -16.15 1.58 -9.29
CA VAL A 189 -17.11 1.95 -8.24
C VAL A 189 -18.40 1.11 -8.28
N PRO A 190 -19.05 0.87 -9.44
CA PRO A 190 -20.27 0.06 -9.48
C PRO A 190 -20.05 -1.40 -9.05
N VAL A 191 -18.85 -1.94 -9.30
CA VAL A 191 -18.49 -3.31 -8.90
C VAL A 191 -18.25 -3.36 -7.40
N LEU A 192 -17.56 -2.36 -6.83
CA LEU A 192 -17.33 -2.24 -5.39
C LEU A 192 -18.64 -2.05 -4.62
N GLU A 193 -19.54 -1.20 -5.10
CA GLU A 193 -20.85 -1.00 -4.46
C GLU A 193 -21.70 -2.27 -4.49
N LYS A 194 -21.66 -3.01 -5.61
CA LYS A 194 -22.35 -4.29 -5.73
C LYS A 194 -21.77 -5.36 -4.80
N GLU A 195 -20.43 -5.42 -4.66
CA GLU A 195 -19.76 -6.31 -3.70
C GLU A 195 -20.28 -6.04 -2.28
N HIS A 196 -20.33 -4.78 -1.86
CA HIS A 196 -20.87 -4.36 -0.56
C HIS A 196 -22.34 -4.76 -0.35
N ASP A 197 -23.17 -4.58 -1.38
CA ASP A 197 -24.57 -4.96 -1.31
C ASP A 197 -24.72 -6.49 -1.11
N ASN A 198 -23.85 -7.29 -1.74
CA ASN A 198 -23.80 -8.74 -1.53
C ASN A 198 -23.33 -9.09 -0.11
N MET A 199 -22.27 -8.46 0.39
CA MET A 199 -21.76 -8.68 1.76
C MET A 199 -22.86 -8.43 2.79
N ARG A 200 -23.64 -7.36 2.63
CA ARG A 200 -24.73 -7.01 3.55
C ARG A 200 -25.82 -8.08 3.59
N VAL A 201 -26.08 -8.77 2.48
CA VAL A 201 -27.02 -9.90 2.45
C VAL A 201 -26.47 -11.08 3.27
N GLU A 202 -25.18 -11.39 3.11
CA GLU A 202 -24.52 -12.51 3.80
C GLU A 202 -24.29 -12.26 5.31
N ALA A 203 -23.97 -11.02 5.70
CA ALA A 203 -23.75 -10.66 7.10
C ALA A 203 -25.03 -10.58 7.95
N SER A 204 -26.21 -10.65 7.33
CA SER A 204 -27.47 -10.78 8.08
C SER A 204 -27.51 -12.04 8.98
N ASP A 205 -26.56 -12.97 8.79
CA ASP A 205 -26.37 -14.19 9.57
C ASP A 205 -25.14 -14.18 10.52
N THR A 206 -24.34 -13.09 10.57
CA THR A 206 -23.10 -13.03 11.39
C THR A 206 -22.87 -11.69 12.11
N SER A 207 -22.38 -11.75 13.36
CA SER A 207 -22.23 -10.59 14.28
C SER A 207 -21.03 -9.65 14.01
N GLN A 208 -20.34 -9.77 12.87
CA GLN A 208 -19.21 -8.89 12.55
C GLN A 208 -19.68 -7.63 11.82
N SER A 209 -19.19 -6.47 12.26
CA SER A 209 -19.36 -5.19 11.57
C SER A 209 -18.67 -5.25 10.21
N LEU A 210 -19.45 -5.24 9.13
CA LEU A 210 -18.92 -5.10 7.78
C LEU A 210 -18.26 -3.72 7.58
N PRO A 211 -17.30 -3.59 6.64
CA PRO A 211 -16.81 -2.29 6.20
C PRO A 211 -17.97 -1.48 5.59
N ASP A 212 -17.96 -0.16 5.80
CA ASP A 212 -19.00 0.73 5.28
C ASP A 212 -18.78 1.04 3.79
N LYS A 213 -19.81 0.78 2.97
CA LYS A 213 -19.82 1.04 1.53
C LYS A 213 -19.48 2.49 1.20
N GLU A 214 -20.09 3.45 1.88
CA GLU A 214 -19.88 4.87 1.60
C GLU A 214 -18.43 5.28 1.90
N ARG A 215 -17.88 4.69 2.96
CA ARG A 215 -16.50 4.90 3.39
C ARG A 215 -15.48 4.42 2.37
N GLU A 216 -15.58 3.18 1.91
CA GLU A 216 -14.63 2.65 0.92
C GLU A 216 -14.72 3.40 -0.41
N VAL A 217 -15.94 3.75 -0.87
CA VAL A 217 -16.12 4.54 -2.09
C VAL A 217 -15.49 5.92 -1.96
N ALA A 218 -15.65 6.61 -0.83
CA ALA A 218 -15.03 7.91 -0.59
C ALA A 218 -13.49 7.84 -0.60
N ILE A 219 -12.91 6.79 -0.01
CA ILE A 219 -11.46 6.53 -0.03
C ILE A 219 -10.97 6.27 -1.46
N VAL A 220 -11.66 5.41 -2.21
CA VAL A 220 -11.31 5.07 -3.61
C VAL A 220 -11.36 6.31 -4.50
N LEU A 221 -12.40 7.14 -4.38
CA LEU A 221 -12.53 8.35 -5.19
C LEU A 221 -11.49 9.41 -4.83
N PHE A 222 -11.23 9.62 -3.54
CA PHE A 222 -10.16 10.53 -3.10
C PHE A 222 -8.79 10.08 -3.64
N ALA A 223 -8.48 8.79 -3.51
CA ALA A 223 -7.24 8.22 -4.00
C ALA A 223 -7.11 8.33 -5.53
N ALA A 224 -8.19 8.01 -6.26
CA ALA A 224 -8.20 8.10 -7.71
C ALA A 224 -8.04 9.54 -8.21
N GLU A 225 -8.72 10.52 -7.60
CA GLU A 225 -8.59 11.93 -7.99
C GLU A 225 -7.18 12.47 -7.72
N LEU A 226 -6.60 12.15 -6.55
CA LEU A 226 -5.23 12.57 -6.23
C LEU A 226 -4.22 11.93 -7.18
N LEU A 227 -4.34 10.64 -7.47
CA LEU A 227 -3.47 9.95 -8.42
C LEU A 227 -3.63 10.48 -9.84
N ASP A 228 -4.83 10.90 -10.23
CA ASP A 228 -5.10 11.34 -11.59
C ASP A 228 -4.67 12.78 -11.83
N THR A 229 -5.01 13.68 -10.91
CA THR A 229 -4.87 15.13 -11.09
C THR A 229 -3.75 15.75 -10.26
N SER A 230 -3.13 14.98 -9.37
CA SER A 230 -2.14 15.46 -8.37
C SER A 230 -2.67 16.45 -7.34
N VAL A 231 -3.98 16.71 -7.33
CA VAL A 231 -4.70 17.51 -6.34
C VAL A 231 -6.02 16.82 -6.01
N VAL A 232 -6.75 17.33 -5.01
CA VAL A 232 -8.14 16.93 -4.75
C VAL A 232 -8.99 18.18 -4.71
N SER A 233 -10.19 18.12 -5.30
CA SER A 233 -11.18 19.19 -5.20
C SER A 233 -11.70 19.36 -3.77
N ASP A 234 -12.16 20.56 -3.45
CA ASP A 234 -12.81 20.84 -2.14
C ASP A 234 -14.03 19.94 -1.91
N GLU A 235 -14.78 19.61 -2.97
CA GLU A 235 -15.92 18.71 -2.88
C GLU A 235 -15.51 17.30 -2.43
N THR A 236 -14.51 16.70 -3.08
CA THR A 236 -14.01 15.39 -2.68
C THR A 236 -13.37 15.42 -1.30
N TYR A 237 -12.62 16.48 -0.98
CA TYR A 237 -12.02 16.65 0.34
C TYR A 237 -13.08 16.65 1.45
N GLU A 238 -14.07 17.55 1.35
CA GLU A 238 -15.11 17.71 2.38
C GLU A 238 -16.03 16.50 2.46
N ARG A 239 -16.38 15.89 1.32
CA ARG A 239 -17.18 14.67 1.30
C ARG A 239 -16.46 13.52 1.98
N THR A 240 -15.20 13.27 1.61
CA THR A 240 -14.43 12.16 2.18
C THR A 240 -14.18 12.40 3.67
N LYS A 241 -13.85 13.63 4.07
CA LYS A 241 -13.73 14.01 5.49
C LYS A 241 -15.01 13.71 6.27
N ALA A 242 -16.17 14.12 5.76
CA ALA A 242 -17.45 13.91 6.43
C ALA A 242 -17.74 12.42 6.69
N VAL A 243 -17.47 11.56 5.70
CA VAL A 243 -17.69 10.10 5.82
C VAL A 243 -16.65 9.45 6.75
N LEU A 244 -15.45 10.00 6.84
CA LEU A 244 -14.35 9.44 7.63
C LEU A 244 -14.33 9.89 9.10
N GLY A 245 -15.39 10.56 9.57
CA GLY A 245 -15.53 10.98 10.98
C GLY A 245 -15.31 12.47 11.21
N GLY A 246 -15.10 13.27 10.16
CA GLY A 246 -15.06 14.73 10.21
C GLY A 246 -13.70 15.35 10.55
N ASP A 247 -12.64 14.54 10.71
CA ASP A 247 -11.27 15.01 10.92
C ASP A 247 -10.35 14.75 9.72
N ASP A 248 -9.19 15.41 9.71
CA ASP A 248 -8.22 15.31 8.62
C ASP A 248 -7.24 14.15 8.79
N ALA A 249 -7.26 13.45 9.93
CA ALA A 249 -6.23 12.47 10.27
C ALA A 249 -6.23 11.30 9.26
N VAL A 250 -7.41 10.80 8.90
CA VAL A 250 -7.52 9.71 7.91
C VAL A 250 -7.13 10.20 6.50
N LEU A 251 -7.37 11.47 6.16
CA LEU A 251 -6.92 12.03 4.87
C LEU A 251 -5.38 12.09 4.79
N VAL A 252 -4.71 12.39 5.91
CA VAL A 252 -3.25 12.33 6.01
C VAL A 252 -2.75 10.89 5.81
N GLU A 253 -3.42 9.90 6.41
CA GLU A 253 -3.08 8.48 6.22
C GLU A 253 -3.19 8.04 4.76
N ILE A 254 -4.31 8.36 4.09
CA ILE A 254 -4.54 8.06 2.66
C ILE A 254 -3.44 8.71 1.81
N THR A 255 -3.16 9.98 2.04
CA THR A 255 -2.13 10.74 1.30
C THR A 255 -0.73 10.14 1.52
N ALA A 256 -0.40 9.74 2.74
CA ALA A 256 0.88 9.12 3.06
C ALA A 256 1.06 7.76 2.38
N ILE A 257 0.01 6.93 2.34
CA ILE A 257 0.01 5.65 1.61
C ILE A 257 0.24 5.92 0.11
N LEU A 258 -0.53 6.82 -0.50
CA LEU A 258 -0.41 7.16 -1.92
C LEU A 258 1.01 7.62 -2.29
N GLY A 259 1.58 8.55 -1.51
CA GLY A 259 2.94 9.05 -1.73
C GLY A 259 4.01 7.97 -1.55
N TYR A 260 3.88 7.15 -0.49
CA TYR A 260 4.82 6.05 -0.24
C TYR A 260 4.78 5.01 -1.36
N TYR A 261 3.60 4.56 -1.78
CA TYR A 261 3.46 3.54 -2.80
C TYR A 261 3.75 4.05 -4.22
N ALA A 262 3.65 5.36 -4.47
CA ALA A 262 4.19 5.98 -5.67
C ALA A 262 5.73 5.83 -5.72
N TYR A 263 6.40 6.13 -4.61
CA TYR A 263 7.86 5.96 -4.48
C TYR A 263 8.29 4.48 -4.61
N VAL A 264 7.53 3.56 -4.01
CA VAL A 264 7.74 2.12 -4.20
C VAL A 264 7.58 1.73 -5.67
N SER A 265 6.48 2.14 -6.31
CA SER A 265 6.21 1.86 -7.73
C SER A 265 7.32 2.33 -8.63
N TYR A 266 7.83 3.55 -8.44
CA TYR A 266 8.98 4.06 -9.19
C TYR A 266 10.23 3.20 -8.97
N THR A 267 10.51 2.82 -7.72
CA THR A 267 11.64 1.95 -7.41
C THR A 267 11.51 0.62 -8.18
N LEU A 268 10.37 -0.05 -8.07
CA LEU A 268 10.15 -1.35 -8.72
C LEU A 268 10.23 -1.27 -10.24
N ASN A 269 9.67 -0.22 -10.84
CA ASN A 269 9.67 -0.03 -12.29
C ASN A 269 11.07 0.25 -12.85
N VAL A 270 11.84 1.13 -12.19
CA VAL A 270 13.22 1.46 -12.61
C VAL A 270 14.09 0.21 -12.60
N PHE A 271 14.00 -0.55 -11.51
CA PHE A 271 14.85 -1.70 -11.23
C PHE A 271 14.32 -3.04 -11.76
N ARG A 272 13.09 -3.05 -12.28
CA ARG A 272 12.38 -4.24 -12.80
C ARG A 272 12.44 -5.42 -11.81
N ILE A 273 12.03 -5.16 -10.57
CA ILE A 273 12.03 -6.20 -9.54
C ILE A 273 10.84 -7.14 -9.79
N PRO A 274 11.00 -8.46 -9.93
CA PRO A 274 9.87 -9.37 -10.08
C PRO A 274 9.15 -9.57 -8.74
N SER A 275 7.84 -9.84 -8.76
CA SER A 275 7.08 -10.15 -7.53
C SER A 275 7.51 -11.47 -6.88
N GLY A 276 8.11 -12.37 -7.66
CA GLY A 276 8.47 -13.72 -7.22
C GLY A 276 7.26 -14.62 -6.95
N MET A 277 6.06 -14.19 -7.31
CA MET A 277 4.83 -14.95 -7.12
C MET A 277 4.64 -16.00 -8.21
N SER A 278 4.12 -17.15 -7.80
CA SER A 278 3.58 -18.15 -8.74
C SER A 278 2.12 -17.84 -9.08
N PRO A 279 1.62 -18.29 -10.24
CA PRO A 279 0.20 -18.18 -10.57
C PRO A 279 -0.69 -18.76 -9.46
N VAL A 280 -1.75 -18.04 -9.10
CA VAL A 280 -2.80 -18.54 -8.21
C VAL A 280 -3.84 -19.28 -9.08
N LYS A 281 -4.22 -20.48 -8.68
CA LYS A 281 -5.24 -21.31 -9.33
C LYS A 281 -6.53 -21.27 -8.53
#